data_AF-A0A2H5ZMP2-F1
#
_entry.id   AF-A0A2H5ZMP2-F1
#
_cell.length_a   1.000
_cell.length_b   1.000
_cell.length_c   1.000
_cell.angle_alpha   90.00
_cell.angle_beta   90.00
_cell.angle_gamma   90.00
#
_symmetry.space_group_name_H-M   'P 1'
#
loop_
_entity.id
_entity.type
_entity.pdbx_description
1 polymer ?
#
loop_
_entity_poly.entity_id
_entity_poly.type
_entity_poly.pdbx_seq_one_letter_code
_entity_poly.pdbx_strand_id
1 'polypeptide(L)'
;MLNAGTVSLVRPPVARWVLAGVSGTVAFMAAVFTACGGGGDLVIPSPPPCNPNTKVCYVAPFGNDANSGADPSVPLATIRRAAQIALSDYTIIVAPGTYRQPVTTAETGQAPKRLTFLAQGRVIVDLRNTGVGPAFSLANVDGAVIDGFAIVGATDGGIVLKSASDDAVVRNCAVFANSGDGIRIQDSARVLVFNNLIYGNAGIGVRIGGTTTGSIAARVLHNTIFGNGGRGIEIGNSTKASPGAWVLNNIVQQNGLAAPGQENIKVTTQPPSQTGYRGDFNLVFPATYSPSGVQGIRGLHDVNRDALFADAVSGDFRLLSASPAIDAGDPLDDFVDLRRILRDRTTTGLTRDSGPLDLGYHFPLS
;
A
#
# COMPACT_ATOMS: atom_id res chain seq x y z
N MET A 1 11.72 29.43 60.10
CA MET A 1 12.26 28.34 60.95
C MET A 1 11.74 27.04 60.35
N LEU A 2 12.37 26.50 59.30
CA LEU A 2 13.43 25.49 59.35
C LEU A 2 13.14 24.37 60.35
N ASN A 3 12.77 23.19 59.83
CA ASN A 3 13.28 21.94 60.37
C ASN A 3 13.55 20.96 59.22
N ALA A 4 14.80 20.51 59.15
CA ALA A 4 15.34 19.66 58.11
C ALA A 4 15.27 18.19 58.56
N GLY A 5 14.76 17.31 57.70
CA GLY A 5 14.79 15.86 57.89
C GLY A 5 15.47 15.22 56.68
N THR A 6 16.67 14.70 56.92
CA THR A 6 17.52 13.95 55.99
C THR A 6 16.88 12.62 55.58
N VAL A 7 16.76 12.37 54.28
CA VAL A 7 16.35 11.06 53.72
C VAL A 7 17.59 10.30 53.28
N SER A 8 17.79 9.13 53.90
CA SER A 8 18.87 8.18 53.64
C SER A 8 18.55 7.31 52.41
N LEU A 9 19.47 7.23 51.45
CA LEU A 9 19.39 6.41 50.25
C LEU A 9 19.71 4.95 50.58
N VAL A 10 18.68 4.08 50.62
CA VAL A 10 18.84 2.62 50.66
C VAL A 10 18.74 2.09 49.23
N ARG A 11 19.83 1.52 48.71
CA ARG A 11 19.85 0.78 47.43
C ARG A 11 19.27 -0.63 47.64
N PRO A 12 18.38 -1.15 46.77
CA PRO A 12 17.97 -2.55 46.80
C PRO A 12 19.02 -3.48 46.15
N PRO A 13 19.01 -4.79 46.47
CA PRO A 13 20.13 -5.70 46.22
C PRO A 13 20.17 -6.26 44.80
N VAL A 14 21.38 -6.59 44.36
CA VAL A 14 21.69 -7.24 43.07
C VAL A 14 21.28 -8.71 43.15
N ALA A 15 20.37 -9.14 42.28
CA ALA A 15 19.98 -10.55 42.15
C ALA A 15 21.12 -11.37 41.54
N ARG A 16 21.62 -12.33 42.31
CA ARG A 16 22.68 -13.28 41.94
C ARG A 16 21.99 -14.55 41.44
N TRP A 17 22.02 -14.82 40.14
CA TRP A 17 21.50 -16.07 39.58
C TRP A 17 22.50 -17.20 39.81
N VAL A 18 22.10 -18.19 40.61
CA VAL A 18 22.77 -19.48 40.76
C VAL A 18 22.24 -20.39 39.66
N LEU A 19 23.07 -20.75 38.68
CA LEU A 19 22.79 -21.81 37.73
C LEU A 19 23.27 -23.13 38.33
N ALA A 20 22.31 -23.95 38.76
CA ALA A 20 22.53 -25.35 39.10
C ALA A 20 22.79 -26.14 37.80
N GLY A 21 23.89 -26.89 37.80
CA GLY A 21 24.30 -27.71 36.66
C GLY A 21 23.41 -28.94 36.46
N VAL A 22 23.12 -29.22 35.20
CA VAL A 22 22.78 -30.57 34.73
C VAL A 22 23.75 -30.87 33.59
N SER A 23 24.68 -31.77 33.86
CA SER A 23 25.74 -32.22 32.96
C SER A 23 25.14 -33.12 31.88
N GLY A 24 25.06 -32.62 30.64
CA GLY A 24 24.86 -33.42 29.44
C GLY A 24 26.09 -33.29 28.54
N THR A 25 26.89 -34.34 28.48
CA THR A 25 28.10 -34.45 27.65
C THR A 25 27.74 -34.39 26.16
N VAL A 26 28.11 -33.31 25.48
CA VAL A 26 28.23 -33.28 24.02
C VAL A 26 29.68 -33.61 23.69
N ALA A 27 29.90 -34.76 23.06
CA ALA A 27 31.20 -35.20 22.58
C ALA A 27 31.66 -34.27 21.45
N PHE A 28 32.63 -33.40 21.73
CA PHE A 28 33.40 -32.71 20.69
C PHE A 28 34.45 -33.68 20.15
N MET A 29 34.23 -34.21 18.95
CA MET A 29 35.32 -34.84 18.17
C MET A 29 36.27 -33.73 17.73
N ALA A 30 37.42 -33.62 18.41
CA ALA A 30 38.55 -32.85 17.94
C ALA A 30 39.26 -33.64 16.83
N ALA A 31 38.97 -33.34 15.57
CA ALA A 31 39.80 -33.76 14.45
C ALA A 31 41.03 -32.83 14.39
N VAL A 32 42.19 -33.36 14.75
CA VAL A 32 43.48 -32.69 14.55
C VAL A 32 43.85 -32.83 13.07
N PHE A 33 43.72 -31.75 12.30
CA PHE A 33 44.39 -31.63 11.01
C PHE A 33 45.60 -30.71 11.17
N THR A 34 46.79 -31.30 11.06
CA THR A 34 48.05 -30.56 10.88
C THR A 34 48.07 -29.87 9.53
N ALA A 35 48.53 -28.62 9.56
CA ALA A 35 48.47 -27.61 8.53
C ALA A 35 49.26 -27.91 7.25
N CYS A 36 48.77 -27.35 6.14
CA CYS A 36 49.60 -26.73 5.11
C CYS A 36 49.01 -25.34 4.81
N GLY A 37 49.89 -24.34 4.77
CA GLY A 37 49.55 -22.92 4.76
C GLY A 37 48.73 -22.44 3.56
N GLY A 38 47.90 -21.45 3.85
CA GLY A 38 47.15 -20.66 2.90
C GLY A 38 46.21 -19.74 3.68
N GLY A 39 46.67 -18.53 4.01
CA GLY A 39 45.86 -17.49 4.65
C GLY A 39 44.82 -16.94 3.68
N GLY A 40 43.86 -17.78 3.29
CA GLY A 40 42.60 -17.33 2.72
C GLY A 40 41.63 -17.14 3.87
N ASP A 41 41.20 -15.90 4.10
CA ASP A 41 40.01 -15.64 4.90
C ASP A 41 38.93 -16.64 4.45
N LEU A 42 38.39 -17.41 5.39
CA LEU A 42 37.24 -18.24 5.12
C LEU A 42 36.12 -17.28 4.70
N VAL A 43 35.90 -17.18 3.38
CA VAL A 43 34.73 -16.49 2.83
C VAL A 43 33.55 -17.36 3.21
N ILE A 44 33.01 -17.13 4.40
CA ILE A 44 31.71 -17.68 4.79
C ILE A 44 30.74 -17.13 3.74
N PRO A 45 30.11 -17.99 2.91
CA PRO A 45 29.18 -17.50 1.90
C PRO A 45 28.13 -16.66 2.61
N SER A 46 27.89 -15.44 2.13
CA SER A 46 26.87 -14.59 2.73
C SER A 46 25.57 -15.38 2.75
N PRO A 47 24.85 -15.44 3.90
CA PRO A 47 23.59 -16.15 3.96
C PRO A 47 22.69 -15.68 2.81
N PRO A 48 21.93 -16.60 2.18
CA PRO A 48 21.07 -16.24 1.05
C PRO A 48 20.15 -15.09 1.48
N PRO A 49 19.87 -14.13 0.57
CA PRO A 49 18.97 -13.04 0.88
C PRO A 49 17.58 -13.59 1.17
N CYS A 50 17.00 -13.17 2.29
CA CYS A 50 15.70 -13.64 2.76
C CYS A 50 15.67 -15.17 2.98
N ASN A 51 14.51 -15.73 3.35
CA ASN A 51 14.37 -17.17 3.58
C ASN A 51 14.00 -17.88 2.27
N PRO A 52 14.88 -18.73 1.69
CA PRO A 52 14.60 -19.37 0.40
C PRO A 52 13.58 -20.51 0.48
N ASN A 53 13.41 -21.14 1.65
CA ASN A 53 12.48 -22.24 1.83
C ASN A 53 11.04 -21.75 1.90
N THR A 54 10.82 -20.60 2.54
CA THR A 54 9.48 -20.01 2.68
C THR A 54 9.21 -18.89 1.68
N LYS A 55 10.23 -18.42 0.96
CA LYS A 55 10.18 -17.21 0.11
C LYS A 55 9.72 -15.97 0.87
N VAL A 56 10.21 -15.79 2.09
CA VAL A 56 9.83 -14.65 2.96
C VAL A 56 11.03 -13.82 3.33
N CYS A 57 10.87 -12.49 3.32
CA CYS A 57 11.81 -11.54 3.88
C CYS A 57 11.15 -10.76 5.03
N TYR A 58 11.83 -10.64 6.16
CA TYR A 58 11.32 -9.93 7.33
C TYR A 58 11.96 -8.55 7.48
N VAL A 59 11.14 -7.55 7.75
CA VAL A 59 11.54 -6.15 7.97
C VAL A 59 10.93 -5.66 9.28
N ALA A 60 11.72 -5.01 10.13
CA ALA A 60 11.23 -4.38 11.36
C ALA A 60 12.03 -3.12 11.71
N PRO A 61 11.47 -2.15 12.46
CA PRO A 61 12.19 -0.92 12.81
C PRO A 61 13.47 -1.13 13.64
N PHE A 62 13.55 -2.25 14.38
CA PHE A 62 14.73 -2.64 15.17
C PHE A 62 15.77 -3.44 14.37
N GLY A 63 15.49 -3.73 13.10
CA GLY A 63 16.35 -4.57 12.25
C GLY A 63 17.67 -3.90 11.85
N ASN A 64 18.45 -4.61 11.04
CA ASN A 64 19.71 -4.12 10.46
C ASN A 64 19.81 -4.57 8.99
N ASP A 65 20.11 -3.66 8.07
CA ASP A 65 20.21 -3.96 6.63
C ASP A 65 21.43 -4.81 6.22
N ALA A 66 22.32 -5.07 7.18
CA ALA A 66 23.38 -6.09 7.06
C ALA A 66 22.87 -7.52 7.32
N ASN A 67 21.69 -7.69 7.93
CA ASN A 67 21.08 -9.01 8.13
C ASN A 67 20.60 -9.59 6.79
N SER A 68 20.37 -10.90 6.73
CA SER A 68 19.77 -11.53 5.56
C SER A 68 18.27 -11.26 5.42
N GLY A 69 17.58 -10.97 6.52
CA GLY A 69 16.11 -10.87 6.57
C GLY A 69 15.39 -12.23 6.53
N ALA A 70 16.09 -13.34 6.71
CA ALA A 70 15.52 -14.69 6.65
C ALA A 70 14.77 -15.12 7.93
N ASP A 71 15.01 -14.44 9.05
CA ASP A 71 14.46 -14.75 10.37
C ASP A 71 13.85 -13.48 10.99
N PRO A 72 12.61 -13.54 11.53
CA PRO A 72 11.95 -12.38 12.12
C PRO A 72 12.65 -11.82 13.38
N SER A 73 13.51 -12.59 14.05
CA SER A 73 14.31 -12.14 15.21
C SER A 73 15.53 -11.31 14.82
N VAL A 74 16.01 -11.44 13.58
CA VAL A 74 17.11 -10.66 12.99
C VAL A 74 16.69 -10.07 11.63
N PRO A 75 15.65 -9.21 11.60
CA PRO A 75 15.08 -8.71 10.37
C PRO A 75 15.96 -7.62 9.74
N LEU A 76 15.64 -7.26 8.50
CA LEU A 76 16.17 -6.06 7.85
C LEU A 76 15.58 -4.80 8.50
N ALA A 77 16.31 -3.69 8.44
CA ALA A 77 15.85 -2.40 8.97
C ALA A 77 14.88 -1.71 8.01
N THR A 78 15.12 -1.83 6.69
CA THR A 78 14.39 -1.07 5.68
C THR A 78 13.63 -1.96 4.71
N ILE A 79 12.45 -1.47 4.31
CA ILE A 79 11.62 -2.10 3.26
C ILE A 79 12.36 -2.05 1.92
N ARG A 80 13.08 -0.95 1.65
CA ARG A 80 13.89 -0.79 0.43
C ARG A 80 14.95 -1.88 0.32
N ARG A 81 15.68 -2.17 1.40
CA ARG A 81 16.71 -3.21 1.35
C ARG A 81 16.10 -4.57 1.04
N ALA A 82 14.97 -4.91 1.67
CA ALA A 82 14.25 -6.13 1.37
C ALA A 82 13.82 -6.20 -0.11
N ALA A 83 13.27 -5.11 -0.65
CA ALA A 83 12.86 -5.01 -2.06
C ALA A 83 14.01 -5.16 -3.07
N GLN A 84 15.23 -4.81 -2.67
CA GLN A 84 16.41 -4.89 -3.52
C GLN A 84 17.06 -6.28 -3.52
N ILE A 85 16.87 -7.08 -2.47
CA ILE A 85 17.50 -8.40 -2.34
C ILE A 85 16.53 -9.56 -2.55
N ALA A 86 15.24 -9.35 -2.36
CA ALA A 86 14.23 -10.36 -2.55
C ALA A 86 14.12 -10.77 -4.02
N LEU A 87 14.02 -12.07 -4.26
CA LEU A 87 13.81 -12.62 -5.60
C LEU A 87 12.33 -12.60 -5.98
N SER A 88 12.03 -12.98 -7.22
CA SER A 88 10.64 -13.16 -7.67
C SER A 88 9.88 -14.14 -6.78
N ASP A 89 8.57 -13.91 -6.62
CA ASP A 89 7.64 -14.69 -5.77
C ASP A 89 7.85 -14.57 -4.26
N TYR A 90 8.67 -13.64 -3.78
CA TYR A 90 8.88 -13.45 -2.35
C TYR A 90 7.79 -12.58 -1.72
N THR A 91 7.52 -12.83 -0.44
CA THR A 91 6.73 -11.95 0.42
C THR A 91 7.65 -11.22 1.38
N ILE A 92 7.63 -9.89 1.33
CA ILE A 92 8.26 -8.99 2.29
C ILE A 92 7.23 -8.68 3.38
N ILE A 93 7.42 -9.29 4.54
CA ILE A 93 6.60 -9.08 5.73
C ILE A 93 7.19 -7.92 6.52
N VAL A 94 6.39 -6.88 6.72
CA VAL A 94 6.81 -5.65 7.39
C VAL A 94 6.10 -5.53 8.74
N ALA A 95 6.88 -5.54 9.82
CA ALA A 95 6.37 -5.40 11.18
C ALA A 95 5.84 -3.98 11.44
N PRO A 96 4.94 -3.78 12.43
CA PRO A 96 4.43 -2.47 12.79
C PRO A 96 5.55 -1.46 13.05
N GLY A 97 5.35 -0.22 12.57
CA GLY A 97 6.35 0.84 12.77
C GLY A 97 6.30 1.94 11.71
N THR A 98 7.20 2.90 11.87
CA THR A 98 7.38 4.01 10.93
C THR A 98 8.67 3.85 10.16
N TYR A 99 8.57 3.93 8.84
CA TYR A 99 9.64 3.77 7.88
C TYR A 99 9.81 5.09 7.11
N ARG A 100 11.03 5.66 7.15
CA ARG A 100 11.33 7.01 6.63
C ARG A 100 12.20 6.95 5.37
N GLN A 101 11.91 5.99 4.50
CA GLN A 101 12.65 5.77 3.27
C GLN A 101 11.70 5.40 2.12
N PRO A 102 11.99 5.81 0.88
CA PRO A 102 11.24 5.33 -0.27
C PRO A 102 11.51 3.85 -0.51
N VAL A 103 10.53 3.16 -1.08
CA VAL A 103 10.60 1.76 -1.46
C VAL A 103 10.78 1.67 -2.97
N THR A 104 11.96 1.19 -3.38
CA THR A 104 12.31 0.92 -4.77
C THR A 104 12.94 -0.45 -4.88
N THR A 105 12.74 -1.12 -6.01
CA THR A 105 13.48 -2.34 -6.37
C THR A 105 14.87 -1.99 -6.88
N ALA A 106 15.73 -3.00 -7.08
CA ALA A 106 17.07 -2.80 -7.63
C ALA A 106 17.02 -2.11 -9.01
N GLU A 107 17.96 -1.19 -9.23
CA GLU A 107 18.04 -0.37 -10.46
C GLU A 107 18.66 -1.13 -11.64
N THR A 108 19.39 -2.21 -11.38
CA THR A 108 20.14 -2.99 -12.38
C THR A 108 19.67 -4.43 -12.42
N GLY A 109 19.37 -4.94 -13.61
CA GLY A 109 18.84 -6.28 -13.85
C GLY A 109 17.35 -6.30 -14.14
N GLN A 110 16.79 -7.49 -14.38
CA GLN A 110 15.34 -7.65 -14.48
C GLN A 110 14.75 -7.52 -13.07
N ALA A 111 13.89 -6.52 -12.86
CA ALA A 111 13.24 -6.32 -11.57
C ALA A 111 12.50 -7.61 -11.14
N PRO A 112 12.43 -7.90 -9.82
CA PRO A 112 11.73 -9.08 -9.35
C PRO A 112 10.26 -9.04 -9.77
N LYS A 113 9.69 -10.21 -10.05
CA LYS A 113 8.27 -10.34 -10.40
C LYS A 113 7.49 -10.91 -9.21
N ARG A 114 6.22 -10.54 -9.10
CA ARG A 114 5.28 -11.07 -8.10
C ARG A 114 5.76 -10.89 -6.67
N LEU A 115 6.41 -9.76 -6.41
CA LEU A 115 6.88 -9.38 -5.08
C LEU A 115 5.70 -8.85 -4.26
N THR A 116 5.45 -9.45 -3.09
CA THR A 116 4.37 -9.05 -2.18
C THR A 116 4.92 -8.26 -1.02
N PHE A 117 4.48 -7.02 -0.84
CA PHE A 117 4.71 -6.20 0.35
C PHE A 117 3.49 -6.32 1.25
N LEU A 118 3.68 -6.88 2.44
CA LEU A 118 2.61 -7.11 3.40
C LEU A 118 2.89 -6.39 4.71
N ALA A 119 2.08 -5.39 5.03
CA ALA A 119 2.07 -4.75 6.33
C ALA A 119 1.39 -5.65 7.37
N GLN A 120 2.05 -5.87 8.51
CA GLN A 120 1.44 -6.50 9.68
C GLN A 120 1.03 -5.40 10.67
N GLY A 121 -0.28 -5.20 10.85
CA GLY A 121 -0.80 -4.11 11.67
C GLY A 121 -0.42 -2.74 11.11
N ARG A 122 -0.20 -1.77 12.01
CA ARG A 122 0.06 -0.38 11.63
C ARG A 122 1.49 -0.16 11.13
N VAL A 123 1.67 -0.22 9.81
CA VAL A 123 2.91 0.12 9.11
C VAL A 123 2.75 1.44 8.37
N ILE A 124 3.62 2.41 8.66
CA ILE A 124 3.57 3.75 8.07
C ILE A 124 4.86 4.01 7.30
N VAL A 125 4.75 4.28 6.01
CA VAL A 125 5.82 4.91 5.23
C VAL A 125 5.62 6.43 5.31
N ASP A 126 6.43 7.09 6.12
CA ASP A 126 6.33 8.52 6.44
C ASP A 126 7.52 9.28 5.87
N LEU A 127 7.29 9.94 4.73
CA LEU A 127 8.28 10.73 4.03
C LEU A 127 8.18 12.24 4.32
N ARG A 128 7.34 12.66 5.28
CA ARG A 128 7.27 14.08 5.67
C ARG A 128 8.65 14.58 6.10
N ASN A 129 9.00 15.76 5.60
CA ASN A 129 10.27 16.44 5.86
C ASN A 129 11.52 15.67 5.39
N THR A 130 11.38 14.66 4.53
CA THR A 130 12.53 13.96 3.94
C THR A 130 13.00 14.60 2.63
N GLY A 131 12.10 15.32 1.93
CA GLY A 131 12.37 15.87 0.60
C GLY A 131 12.40 14.83 -0.52
N VAL A 132 12.08 13.57 -0.22
CA VAL A 132 12.23 12.45 -1.15
C VAL A 132 10.95 12.17 -1.93
N GLY A 133 11.15 11.83 -3.22
CA GLY A 133 10.10 11.47 -4.19
C GLY A 133 9.33 10.18 -3.83
N PRO A 134 8.65 9.55 -4.79
CA PRO A 134 7.49 8.70 -4.51
C PRO A 134 7.76 7.63 -3.44
N ALA A 135 6.80 7.41 -2.54
CA ALA A 135 7.02 6.53 -1.39
C ALA A 135 7.18 5.07 -1.80
N PHE A 136 6.35 4.57 -2.71
CA PHE A 136 6.62 3.37 -3.48
C PHE A 136 6.87 3.75 -4.94
N SER A 137 7.99 3.31 -5.50
CA SER A 137 8.26 3.41 -6.94
C SER A 137 8.70 2.06 -7.47
N LEU A 138 7.74 1.33 -8.05
CA LEU A 138 7.98 0.02 -8.63
C LEU A 138 7.99 0.15 -10.15
N ALA A 139 9.12 -0.21 -10.76
CA ALA A 139 9.32 -0.17 -12.20
C ALA A 139 9.65 -1.55 -12.72
N ASN A 140 8.93 -2.03 -13.75
CA ASN A 140 9.05 -3.38 -14.31
C ASN A 140 8.78 -4.52 -13.30
N VAL A 141 7.98 -4.26 -12.26
CA VAL A 141 7.66 -5.23 -11.20
C VAL A 141 6.28 -5.85 -11.47
N ASP A 142 6.23 -6.68 -12.49
CA ASP A 142 5.04 -7.42 -12.93
C ASP A 142 4.47 -8.29 -11.79
N GLY A 143 3.17 -8.15 -11.49
CA GLY A 143 2.45 -8.87 -10.45
C GLY A 143 2.72 -8.42 -9.01
N ALA A 144 3.32 -7.24 -8.78
CA ALA A 144 3.59 -6.74 -7.43
C ALA A 144 2.31 -6.59 -6.59
N VAL A 145 2.38 -6.85 -5.29
CA VAL A 145 1.25 -6.61 -4.37
C VAL A 145 1.69 -5.65 -3.27
N ILE A 146 0.96 -4.57 -3.04
CA ILE A 146 1.15 -3.65 -1.92
C ILE A 146 -0.10 -3.72 -1.04
N ASP A 147 0.05 -4.21 0.19
CA ASP A 147 -1.06 -4.55 1.09
C ASP A 147 -0.90 -3.95 2.48
N GLY A 148 -1.85 -3.10 2.90
CA GLY A 148 -2.03 -2.70 4.29
C GLY A 148 -1.21 -1.49 4.77
N PHE A 149 -0.57 -0.74 3.87
CA PHE A 149 0.33 0.36 4.26
C PHE A 149 -0.40 1.70 4.42
N ALA A 150 0.00 2.47 5.43
CA ALA A 150 -0.25 3.91 5.46
C ALA A 150 0.94 4.64 4.80
N ILE A 151 0.68 5.52 3.84
CA ILE A 151 1.69 6.19 3.01
C ILE A 151 1.43 7.69 3.02
N VAL A 152 2.42 8.46 3.53
CA VAL A 152 2.25 9.88 3.80
C VAL A 152 3.50 10.71 3.52
N GLY A 153 3.30 11.93 3.01
CA GLY A 153 4.33 12.97 2.95
C GLY A 153 5.38 12.81 1.86
N ALA A 154 5.17 11.97 0.84
CA ALA A 154 6.05 11.94 -0.32
C ALA A 154 6.01 13.28 -1.08
N THR A 155 7.14 13.71 -1.64
CA THR A 155 7.19 14.95 -2.46
C THR A 155 6.68 14.76 -3.89
N ASP A 156 6.39 13.52 -4.28
CA ASP A 156 5.70 13.14 -5.52
C ASP A 156 4.52 12.21 -5.14
N GLY A 157 4.25 11.16 -5.92
CA GLY A 157 3.12 10.28 -5.68
C GLY A 157 3.32 9.34 -4.49
N GLY A 158 2.24 8.96 -3.81
CA GLY A 158 2.31 7.98 -2.73
C GLY A 158 2.79 6.62 -3.25
N ILE A 159 2.07 6.06 -4.23
CA ILE A 159 2.43 4.82 -4.91
C ILE A 159 2.54 5.07 -6.42
N VAL A 160 3.67 4.70 -7.01
CA VAL A 160 3.91 4.78 -8.45
C VAL A 160 4.27 3.40 -9.00
N LEU A 161 3.36 2.86 -9.82
CA LEU A 161 3.55 1.63 -10.60
C LEU A 161 3.85 2.05 -12.04
N LYS A 162 5.05 1.74 -12.54
CA LYS A 162 5.49 2.20 -13.86
C LYS A 162 6.21 1.15 -14.69
N SER A 163 6.34 1.44 -15.98
CA SER A 163 7.19 0.68 -16.91
C SER A 163 6.87 -0.82 -16.88
N ALA A 164 5.70 -1.22 -17.37
CA ALA A 164 5.26 -2.61 -17.39
C ALA A 164 5.26 -3.29 -16.00
N SER A 165 4.85 -2.57 -14.96
CA SER A 165 4.46 -3.18 -13.67
C SER A 165 3.02 -3.72 -13.79
N ASP A 166 2.83 -4.57 -14.79
CA ASP A 166 1.55 -5.17 -15.15
C ASP A 166 1.00 -6.03 -14.01
N ASP A 167 -0.32 -6.25 -13.98
CA ASP A 167 -1.00 -7.17 -13.05
C ASP A 167 -0.74 -6.87 -11.56
N ALA A 168 -0.20 -5.68 -11.25
CA ALA A 168 0.06 -5.26 -9.88
C ALA A 168 -1.24 -4.99 -9.12
N VAL A 169 -1.20 -5.18 -7.81
CA VAL A 169 -2.35 -5.04 -6.90
C VAL A 169 -2.00 -4.08 -5.78
N VAL A 170 -2.81 -3.04 -5.60
CA VAL A 170 -2.72 -2.14 -4.43
C VAL A 170 -4.00 -2.27 -3.63
N ARG A 171 -3.88 -2.67 -2.36
CA ARG A 171 -5.03 -2.91 -1.51
C ARG A 171 -4.84 -2.57 -0.05
N ASN A 172 -5.94 -2.28 0.64
CA ASN A 172 -5.98 -2.01 2.08
C ASN A 172 -5.01 -0.89 2.52
N CYS A 173 -4.61 -0.01 1.59
CA CYS A 173 -3.67 1.06 1.89
C CYS A 173 -4.42 2.35 2.22
N ALA A 174 -3.83 3.17 3.08
CA ALA A 174 -4.21 4.57 3.25
C ALA A 174 -3.12 5.46 2.64
N VAL A 175 -3.45 6.19 1.58
CA VAL A 175 -2.48 7.00 0.82
C VAL A 175 -2.91 8.46 0.86
N PHE A 176 -2.19 9.27 1.65
CA PHE A 176 -2.67 10.61 1.99
C PHE A 176 -1.60 11.65 2.23
N ALA A 177 -1.97 12.92 2.07
CA ALA A 177 -1.08 14.06 2.29
C ALA A 177 0.29 13.94 1.59
N ASN A 178 0.28 13.41 0.36
CA ASN A 178 1.44 13.43 -0.54
C ASN A 178 1.34 14.64 -1.47
N SER A 179 2.48 15.20 -1.89
CA SER A 179 2.53 16.39 -2.74
C SER A 179 2.19 16.10 -4.21
N GLY A 180 2.19 14.83 -4.63
CA GLY A 180 1.78 14.38 -5.95
C GLY A 180 0.45 13.64 -5.94
N ASP A 181 0.30 12.72 -6.88
CA ASP A 181 -0.90 11.86 -6.96
C ASP A 181 -0.93 10.85 -5.81
N GLY A 182 -2.09 10.37 -5.38
CA GLY A 182 -2.17 9.28 -4.40
C GLY A 182 -1.54 8.00 -4.97
N ILE A 183 -2.18 7.45 -5.99
CA ILE A 183 -1.71 6.28 -6.74
C ILE A 183 -1.59 6.63 -8.22
N ARG A 184 -0.41 6.37 -8.80
CA ARG A 184 -0.12 6.60 -10.22
C ARG A 184 0.23 5.30 -10.90
N ILE A 185 -0.54 4.97 -11.93
CA ILE A 185 -0.33 3.83 -12.83
C ILE A 185 0.11 4.40 -14.17
N GLN A 186 1.35 4.09 -14.56
CA GLN A 186 1.97 4.63 -15.76
C GLN A 186 2.53 3.52 -16.64
N ASP A 187 2.02 3.40 -17.86
CA ASP A 187 2.49 2.38 -18.83
C ASP A 187 2.48 0.96 -18.21
N SER A 188 1.43 0.61 -17.45
CA SER A 188 1.29 -0.68 -16.75
C SER A 188 -0.14 -1.20 -16.87
N ALA A 189 -0.33 -2.39 -17.44
CA ALA A 189 -1.62 -2.95 -17.77
C ALA A 189 -2.21 -3.79 -16.64
N ARG A 190 -3.55 -3.90 -16.59
CA ARG A 190 -4.29 -4.81 -15.69
C ARG A 190 -4.03 -4.61 -14.19
N VAL A 191 -3.56 -3.42 -13.81
CA VAL A 191 -3.38 -3.06 -12.39
C VAL A 191 -4.73 -3.01 -11.67
N LEU A 192 -4.81 -3.63 -10.50
CA LEU A 192 -5.98 -3.64 -9.63
C LEU A 192 -5.73 -2.76 -8.40
N VAL A 193 -6.46 -1.66 -8.29
CA VAL A 193 -6.48 -0.77 -7.12
C VAL A 193 -7.81 -1.00 -6.42
N PHE A 194 -7.78 -1.63 -5.24
CA PHE A 194 -9.02 -1.91 -4.54
C PHE A 194 -8.96 -1.79 -3.03
N ASN A 195 -10.09 -1.40 -2.43
CA ASN A 195 -10.22 -1.31 -0.98
C ASN A 195 -9.17 -0.40 -0.32
N ASN A 196 -8.85 0.73 -0.95
CA ASN A 196 -7.92 1.73 -0.42
C ASN A 196 -8.64 3.01 0.02
N LEU A 197 -8.02 3.71 0.96
CA LEU A 197 -8.38 5.06 1.35
C LEU A 197 -7.37 6.05 0.75
N ILE A 198 -7.79 6.93 -0.16
CA ILE A 198 -6.90 7.80 -0.93
C ILE A 198 -7.38 9.24 -0.80
N TYR A 199 -6.73 10.04 0.05
CA TYR A 199 -7.29 11.34 0.42
C TYR A 199 -6.27 12.44 0.69
N GLY A 200 -6.67 13.69 0.46
CA GLY A 200 -5.86 14.85 0.80
C GLY A 200 -4.48 14.88 0.13
N ASN A 201 -4.28 14.17 -0.99
CA ASN A 201 -3.07 14.30 -1.80
C ASN A 201 -3.20 15.57 -2.65
N ALA A 202 -2.10 16.29 -2.88
CA ALA A 202 -2.16 17.55 -3.63
C ALA A 202 -2.43 17.34 -5.13
N GLY A 203 -2.08 16.17 -5.67
CA GLY A 203 -2.38 15.74 -7.04
C GLY A 203 -3.67 14.95 -7.17
N ILE A 204 -3.76 14.13 -8.22
CA ILE A 204 -4.92 13.28 -8.52
C ILE A 204 -4.98 12.12 -7.52
N GLY A 205 -6.16 11.71 -7.07
CA GLY A 205 -6.30 10.54 -6.20
C GLY A 205 -5.73 9.27 -6.85
N VAL A 206 -6.31 8.86 -7.98
CA VAL A 206 -5.83 7.74 -8.81
C VAL A 206 -5.64 8.21 -10.25
N ARG A 207 -4.38 8.20 -10.74
CA ARG A 207 -4.05 8.50 -12.13
C ARG A 207 -3.72 7.22 -12.89
N ILE A 208 -4.43 6.97 -13.98
CA ILE A 208 -4.18 5.87 -14.93
C ILE A 208 -3.76 6.50 -16.25
N GLY A 209 -2.52 6.29 -16.68
CA GLY A 209 -2.02 6.90 -17.91
C GLY A 209 -0.75 6.27 -18.43
N GLY A 210 -0.01 7.02 -19.23
CA GLY A 210 1.26 6.55 -19.77
C GLY A 210 1.97 7.58 -20.61
N THR A 211 3.19 7.25 -20.98
CA THR A 211 4.06 8.01 -21.89
C THR A 211 4.33 7.24 -23.18
N THR A 212 4.17 5.92 -23.17
CA THR A 212 4.48 5.04 -24.30
C THR A 212 3.29 4.19 -24.72
N THR A 213 2.75 3.38 -23.81
CA THR A 213 1.69 2.41 -24.08
C THR A 213 0.34 2.79 -23.45
N GLY A 214 0.36 3.63 -22.41
CA GLY A 214 -0.81 3.80 -21.55
C GLY A 214 -1.01 2.60 -20.62
N SER A 215 -2.05 2.65 -19.80
CA SER A 215 -2.31 1.65 -18.77
C SER A 215 -3.64 0.95 -19.04
N ILE A 216 -3.59 -0.08 -19.90
CA ILE A 216 -4.77 -0.77 -20.42
C ILE A 216 -5.42 -1.63 -19.34
N ALA A 217 -6.75 -1.62 -19.27
CA ALA A 217 -7.56 -2.50 -18.42
C ALA A 217 -7.27 -2.41 -16.92
N ALA A 218 -6.83 -1.24 -16.44
CA ALA A 218 -6.73 -0.98 -15.00
C ALA A 218 -8.12 -1.01 -14.33
N ARG A 219 -8.19 -1.53 -13.11
CA ARG A 219 -9.43 -1.68 -12.35
C ARG A 219 -9.32 -0.92 -11.03
N VAL A 220 -10.23 0.02 -10.80
CA VAL A 220 -10.34 0.82 -9.59
C VAL A 220 -11.65 0.44 -8.92
N LEU A 221 -11.58 -0.42 -7.90
CA LEU A 221 -12.75 -1.04 -7.31
C LEU A 221 -12.82 -0.74 -5.82
N HIS A 222 -13.98 -0.31 -5.31
CA HIS A 222 -14.20 -0.30 -3.87
C HIS A 222 -13.24 0.60 -3.05
N ASN A 223 -12.75 1.69 -3.64
CA ASN A 223 -11.90 2.66 -2.95
C ASN A 223 -12.72 3.83 -2.41
N THR A 224 -12.22 4.48 -1.38
CA THR A 224 -12.69 5.82 -0.98
C THR A 224 -11.64 6.85 -1.37
N ILE A 225 -12.02 7.76 -2.26
CA ILE A 225 -11.15 8.75 -2.88
C ILE A 225 -11.70 10.14 -2.57
N PHE A 226 -11.05 10.87 -1.67
CA PHE A 226 -11.63 12.05 -1.05
C PHE A 226 -10.70 13.25 -0.96
N GLY A 227 -11.19 14.45 -1.27
CA GLY A 227 -10.49 15.68 -0.89
C GLY A 227 -9.11 15.85 -1.53
N ASN A 228 -8.84 15.19 -2.66
CA ASN A 228 -7.57 15.36 -3.37
C ASN A 228 -7.57 16.70 -4.11
N GLY A 229 -6.39 17.35 -4.19
CA GLY A 229 -6.22 18.63 -4.87
C GLY A 229 -6.45 18.52 -6.37
N GLY A 230 -6.03 17.41 -6.97
CA GLY A 230 -6.38 16.99 -8.32
C GLY A 230 -7.74 16.29 -8.39
N ARG A 231 -8.09 15.81 -9.58
CA ARG A 231 -9.25 14.92 -9.80
C ARG A 231 -9.23 13.70 -8.88
N GLY A 232 -10.38 13.09 -8.62
CA GLY A 232 -10.44 11.84 -7.87
C GLY A 232 -9.81 10.70 -8.65
N ILE A 233 -10.34 10.44 -9.85
CA ILE A 233 -9.84 9.43 -10.78
C ILE A 233 -9.65 10.08 -12.16
N GLU A 234 -8.48 9.90 -12.76
CA GLU A 234 -8.19 10.32 -14.14
C GLU A 234 -7.69 9.13 -14.96
N ILE A 235 -8.32 8.89 -16.11
CA ILE A 235 -8.04 7.78 -17.02
C ILE A 235 -7.59 8.29 -18.38
N GLY A 236 -6.42 7.83 -18.81
CA GLY A 236 -5.70 8.35 -19.97
C GLY A 236 -5.20 9.77 -19.76
N ASN A 237 -4.44 10.24 -20.74
CA ASN A 237 -3.99 11.62 -20.82
C ASN A 237 -3.97 12.09 -22.27
N SER A 238 -3.57 13.34 -22.52
CA SER A 238 -3.59 13.96 -23.85
C SER A 238 -2.72 13.28 -24.90
N THR A 239 -1.80 12.40 -24.51
CA THR A 239 -0.86 11.74 -25.43
C THR A 239 -1.06 10.23 -25.52
N LYS A 240 -1.64 9.58 -24.49
CA LYS A 240 -1.83 8.13 -24.42
C LYS A 240 -3.18 7.74 -23.81
N ALA A 241 -3.88 6.85 -24.52
CA ALA A 241 -5.13 6.28 -24.05
C ALA A 241 -4.86 5.19 -23.00
N SER A 242 -5.83 4.95 -22.13
CA SER A 242 -5.84 3.83 -21.19
C SER A 242 -7.19 3.11 -21.27
N PRO A 243 -7.47 2.41 -22.38
CA PRO A 243 -8.76 1.78 -22.64
C PRO A 243 -9.02 0.58 -21.73
N GLY A 244 -10.27 0.17 -21.64
CA GLY A 244 -10.70 -1.03 -20.92
C GLY A 244 -10.77 -0.85 -19.39
N ALA A 245 -10.61 0.37 -18.87
CA ALA A 245 -10.56 0.61 -17.44
C ALA A 245 -11.92 0.42 -16.76
N TRP A 246 -11.95 -0.17 -15.57
CA TRP A 246 -13.17 -0.37 -14.79
C TRP A 246 -13.11 0.49 -13.52
N VAL A 247 -14.19 1.21 -13.24
CA VAL A 247 -14.35 2.06 -12.06
C VAL A 247 -15.68 1.68 -11.43
N LEU A 248 -15.64 0.82 -10.42
CA LEU A 248 -16.85 0.26 -9.80
C LEU A 248 -16.80 0.35 -8.29
N ASN A 249 -17.97 0.52 -7.67
CA ASN A 249 -18.15 0.46 -6.22
C ASN A 249 -17.31 1.48 -5.41
N ASN A 250 -16.80 2.55 -6.03
CA ASN A 250 -15.98 3.53 -5.32
C ASN A 250 -16.84 4.63 -4.69
N ILE A 251 -16.37 5.20 -3.58
CA ILE A 251 -16.77 6.53 -3.14
C ILE A 251 -15.73 7.53 -3.68
N VAL A 252 -16.15 8.50 -4.50
CA VAL A 252 -15.29 9.54 -5.09
C VAL A 252 -15.90 10.90 -4.78
N GLN A 253 -15.40 11.56 -3.74
CA GLN A 253 -16.05 12.76 -3.21
C GLN A 253 -15.10 13.93 -2.97
N GLN A 254 -15.57 15.15 -3.28
CA GLN A 254 -14.88 16.41 -3.00
C GLN A 254 -13.43 16.47 -3.52
N ASN A 255 -13.14 15.89 -4.69
CA ASN A 255 -11.83 16.03 -5.33
C ASN A 255 -11.81 17.23 -6.28
N GLY A 256 -10.61 17.60 -6.74
CA GLY A 256 -10.40 18.73 -7.64
C GLY A 256 -10.27 20.07 -6.92
N LEU A 257 -9.82 20.05 -5.66
CA LEU A 257 -9.85 21.23 -4.78
C LEU A 257 -8.81 22.30 -5.11
N ALA A 258 -7.74 21.95 -5.84
CA ALA A 258 -6.63 22.87 -6.11
C ALA A 258 -6.91 23.86 -7.26
N ALA A 259 -7.85 23.53 -8.16
CA ALA A 259 -8.19 24.40 -9.28
C ALA A 259 -9.64 24.17 -9.76
N PRO A 260 -10.34 25.21 -10.23
CA PRO A 260 -11.69 25.07 -10.78
C PRO A 260 -11.69 24.21 -12.05
N GLY A 261 -12.83 23.59 -12.34
CA GLY A 261 -13.01 22.78 -13.55
C GLY A 261 -12.36 21.41 -13.49
N GLN A 262 -12.05 20.91 -12.29
CA GLN A 262 -11.62 19.54 -12.09
C GLN A 262 -12.79 18.66 -11.60
N GLU A 263 -12.96 17.53 -12.26
CA GLU A 263 -14.02 16.57 -12.01
C GLU A 263 -13.58 15.49 -11.02
N ASN A 264 -14.54 14.88 -10.34
CA ASN A 264 -14.27 13.69 -9.52
C ASN A 264 -13.75 12.55 -10.41
N ILE A 265 -14.38 12.31 -11.57
CA ILE A 265 -13.96 11.28 -12.51
C ILE A 265 -13.76 11.89 -13.90
N LYS A 266 -12.59 11.67 -14.50
CA LYS A 266 -12.30 12.02 -15.89
C LYS A 266 -11.81 10.82 -16.69
N VAL A 267 -12.42 10.62 -17.84
CA VAL A 267 -12.02 9.65 -18.86
C VAL A 267 -11.64 10.40 -20.13
N THR A 268 -10.39 10.25 -20.56
CA THR A 268 -9.88 10.93 -21.74
C THR A 268 -10.49 10.34 -23.01
N THR A 269 -11.05 11.20 -23.88
CA THR A 269 -11.71 10.81 -25.12
C THR A 269 -10.79 10.84 -26.34
N GLN A 270 -9.74 11.67 -26.30
CA GLN A 270 -8.72 11.75 -27.34
C GLN A 270 -7.32 11.83 -26.72
N PRO A 271 -6.48 10.79 -26.88
CA PRO A 271 -6.80 9.47 -27.47
C PRO A 271 -7.84 8.66 -26.65
N PRO A 272 -8.55 7.69 -27.25
CA PRO A 272 -9.81 7.15 -26.73
C PRO A 272 -9.63 6.15 -25.59
N SER A 273 -9.64 6.64 -24.34
CA SER A 273 -9.68 5.79 -23.13
C SER A 273 -11.08 5.27 -22.81
N GLN A 274 -12.11 5.84 -23.42
CA GLN A 274 -13.50 5.40 -23.29
C GLN A 274 -13.77 4.00 -23.91
N THR A 275 -12.90 3.54 -24.80
CA THR A 275 -13.03 2.22 -25.44
C THR A 275 -12.97 1.12 -24.38
N GLY A 276 -14.07 0.39 -24.19
CA GLY A 276 -14.17 -0.68 -23.19
C GLY A 276 -14.20 -0.20 -21.74
N TYR A 277 -14.30 1.12 -21.49
CA TYR A 277 -14.47 1.66 -20.15
C TYR A 277 -15.78 1.17 -19.53
N ARG A 278 -15.76 0.86 -18.23
CA ARG A 278 -16.95 0.50 -17.44
C ARG A 278 -16.96 1.29 -16.13
N GLY A 279 -17.81 2.30 -16.04
CA GLY A 279 -18.08 3.04 -14.82
C GLY A 279 -19.51 2.77 -14.36
N ASP A 280 -19.68 2.18 -13.18
CA ASP A 280 -21.01 1.93 -12.60
C ASP A 280 -20.95 1.69 -11.10
N PHE A 281 -22.09 1.84 -10.42
CA PHE A 281 -22.22 1.65 -8.97
C PHE A 281 -21.21 2.47 -8.16
N ASN A 282 -20.82 3.66 -8.61
CA ASN A 282 -19.97 4.54 -7.81
C ASN A 282 -20.83 5.57 -7.08
N LEU A 283 -20.42 5.94 -5.87
CA LEU A 283 -20.91 7.14 -5.23
C LEU A 283 -20.00 8.31 -5.61
N VAL A 284 -20.51 9.28 -6.39
CA VAL A 284 -19.73 10.44 -6.85
C VAL A 284 -20.40 11.74 -6.43
N PHE A 285 -19.73 12.52 -5.58
CA PHE A 285 -20.29 13.76 -5.02
C PHE A 285 -19.25 14.90 -4.87
N PRO A 286 -19.47 16.11 -5.41
CA PRO A 286 -20.51 16.43 -6.38
C PRO A 286 -20.40 15.53 -7.63
N ALA A 287 -21.50 15.40 -8.36
CA ALA A 287 -21.64 14.50 -9.51
C ALA A 287 -20.88 15.01 -10.76
N THR A 288 -19.58 15.24 -10.64
CA THR A 288 -18.75 15.82 -11.69
C THR A 288 -18.00 14.72 -12.43
N TYR A 289 -18.30 14.64 -13.72
CA TYR A 289 -17.73 13.68 -14.66
C TYR A 289 -17.26 14.41 -15.91
N SER A 290 -16.13 13.98 -16.46
CA SER A 290 -15.64 14.43 -17.77
C SER A 290 -15.37 13.23 -18.68
N PRO A 291 -15.93 13.17 -19.89
CA PRO A 291 -16.91 14.12 -20.44
C PRO A 291 -18.27 14.05 -19.72
N SER A 292 -18.92 15.21 -19.55
CA SER A 292 -20.23 15.30 -18.90
C SER A 292 -21.35 14.82 -19.83
N GLY A 293 -22.34 14.11 -19.31
CA GLY A 293 -23.54 13.71 -20.06
C GLY A 293 -23.33 12.59 -21.09
N VAL A 294 -22.12 12.02 -21.16
CA VAL A 294 -21.85 10.86 -22.00
C VAL A 294 -22.27 9.59 -21.26
N GLN A 295 -23.19 8.85 -21.86
CA GLN A 295 -23.67 7.58 -21.34
C GLN A 295 -22.48 6.61 -21.17
N GLY A 296 -22.39 5.98 -19.99
CA GLY A 296 -21.33 5.01 -19.67
C GLY A 296 -20.08 5.58 -19.00
N ILE A 297 -19.89 6.91 -18.99
CA ILE A 297 -18.88 7.55 -18.11
C ILE A 297 -19.41 7.66 -16.70
N ARG A 298 -20.62 8.23 -16.58
CA ARG A 298 -21.48 8.09 -15.40
C ARG A 298 -22.29 6.81 -15.57
N GLY A 299 -22.20 5.94 -14.58
CA GLY A 299 -22.96 4.69 -14.54
C GLY A 299 -24.45 4.93 -14.35
N LEU A 300 -25.27 3.95 -14.74
CA LEU A 300 -26.72 4.00 -14.52
C LEU A 300 -27.07 3.87 -13.05
N HIS A 301 -26.26 3.12 -12.30
CA HIS A 301 -26.43 2.83 -10.88
C HIS A 301 -25.54 3.71 -9.99
N ASP A 302 -24.87 4.71 -10.57
CA ASP A 302 -24.09 5.65 -9.77
C ASP A 302 -24.98 6.44 -8.81
N VAL A 303 -24.53 6.55 -7.56
CA VAL A 303 -25.17 7.34 -6.50
C VAL A 303 -24.53 8.73 -6.48
N ASN A 304 -25.33 9.78 -6.58
CA ASN A 304 -24.81 11.15 -6.70
C ASN A 304 -25.20 12.03 -5.52
N ARG A 305 -24.98 11.51 -4.33
CA ARG A 305 -25.30 12.13 -3.04
C ARG A 305 -24.09 12.05 -2.12
N ASP A 306 -24.04 12.92 -1.13
CA ASP A 306 -23.00 12.89 -0.10
C ASP A 306 -22.92 11.50 0.57
N ALA A 307 -21.72 10.96 0.72
CA ALA A 307 -21.45 9.69 1.38
C ALA A 307 -21.77 9.70 2.88
N LEU A 308 -21.93 10.86 3.51
CA LEU A 308 -22.22 11.00 4.94
C LEU A 308 -21.15 10.32 5.81
N PHE A 309 -19.91 10.76 5.66
CA PHE A 309 -18.82 10.37 6.54
C PHE A 309 -18.98 10.97 7.95
N ALA A 310 -18.47 10.26 8.97
CA ALA A 310 -18.51 10.71 10.35
C ALA A 310 -17.71 12.00 10.57
N ASP A 311 -16.45 12.04 10.10
CA ASP A 311 -15.62 13.26 10.06
C ASP A 311 -14.47 13.09 9.05
N ALA A 312 -14.77 13.26 7.76
CA ALA A 312 -13.76 13.11 6.70
C ALA A 312 -12.63 14.16 6.79
N VAL A 313 -12.87 15.31 7.43
CA VAL A 313 -11.86 16.37 7.61
C VAL A 313 -10.80 15.92 8.61
N SER A 314 -11.20 15.24 9.68
CA SER A 314 -10.27 14.63 10.64
C SER A 314 -9.72 13.28 10.19
N GLY A 315 -10.10 12.78 9.01
CA GLY A 315 -9.70 11.47 8.48
C GLY A 315 -10.54 10.29 8.96
N ASP A 316 -11.72 10.54 9.53
CA ASP A 316 -12.70 9.53 9.93
C ASP A 316 -13.72 9.29 8.82
N PHE A 317 -13.41 8.29 7.98
CA PHE A 317 -14.22 7.91 6.83
C PHE A 317 -15.29 6.86 7.13
N ARG A 318 -15.62 6.62 8.41
CA ARG A 318 -16.75 5.75 8.75
C ARG A 318 -18.04 6.34 8.21
N LEU A 319 -18.89 5.50 7.64
CA LEU A 319 -20.21 5.92 7.16
C LEU A 319 -21.18 6.11 8.33
N LEU A 320 -21.97 7.18 8.28
CA LEU A 320 -23.12 7.36 9.15
C LEU A 320 -24.26 6.42 8.71
N SER A 321 -25.15 6.06 9.63
CA SER A 321 -26.21 5.06 9.38
C SER A 321 -27.20 5.41 8.26
N ALA A 322 -27.29 6.69 7.88
CA ALA A 322 -28.14 7.16 6.78
C ALA A 322 -27.40 7.27 5.45
N SER A 323 -26.13 6.83 5.39
CA SER A 323 -25.29 6.94 4.22
C SER A 323 -25.92 6.23 3.02
N PRO A 324 -25.96 6.86 1.84
CA PRO A 324 -26.42 6.22 0.62
C PRO A 324 -25.35 5.29 0.00
N ALA A 325 -24.18 5.16 0.63
CA ALA A 325 -23.18 4.17 0.26
C ALA A 325 -23.47 2.78 0.85
N ILE A 326 -24.32 2.69 1.88
CA ILE A 326 -24.65 1.42 2.52
C ILE A 326 -25.51 0.58 1.58
N ASP A 327 -25.15 -0.70 1.43
CA ASP A 327 -25.86 -1.70 0.60
C ASP A 327 -26.09 -1.24 -0.87
N ALA A 328 -25.21 -0.37 -1.41
CA ALA A 328 -25.40 0.28 -2.71
C ALA A 328 -24.46 -0.21 -3.82
N GLY A 329 -23.56 -1.15 -3.51
CA GLY A 329 -22.56 -1.68 -4.44
C GLY A 329 -23.05 -2.84 -5.30
N ASP A 330 -22.43 -2.95 -6.47
CA ASP A 330 -22.53 -4.13 -7.33
C ASP A 330 -22.05 -5.37 -6.55
N PRO A 331 -22.74 -6.52 -6.63
CA PRO A 331 -22.34 -7.73 -5.93
C PRO A 331 -21.02 -8.34 -6.44
N LEU A 332 -20.51 -7.88 -7.59
CA LEU A 332 -19.30 -8.36 -8.26
C LEU A 332 -19.35 -9.87 -8.51
N ASP A 333 -20.47 -10.37 -9.03
CA ASP A 333 -20.70 -11.80 -9.25
C ASP A 333 -19.64 -12.44 -10.17
N ASP A 334 -19.07 -11.66 -11.09
CA ASP A 334 -17.97 -12.08 -11.98
C ASP A 334 -16.60 -12.16 -11.26
N PHE A 335 -16.49 -11.68 -10.02
CA PHE A 335 -15.25 -11.65 -9.22
C PHE A 335 -15.40 -12.35 -7.87
N VAL A 336 -15.77 -13.63 -7.89
CA VAL A 336 -16.05 -14.43 -6.67
C VAL A 336 -14.95 -14.30 -5.60
N ASP A 337 -13.67 -14.36 -5.97
CA ASP A 337 -12.55 -14.23 -5.02
C ASP A 337 -12.44 -12.82 -4.44
N LEU A 338 -12.62 -11.79 -5.27
CA LEU A 338 -12.59 -10.39 -4.82
C LEU A 338 -13.79 -10.09 -3.91
N ARG A 339 -14.97 -10.59 -4.26
CA ARG A 339 -16.20 -10.46 -3.48
C ARG A 339 -16.04 -11.07 -2.09
N ARG A 340 -15.41 -12.25 -1.98
CA ARG A 340 -15.13 -12.87 -0.67
C ARG A 340 -14.22 -11.98 0.17
N ILE A 341 -13.17 -11.43 -0.43
CA ILE A 341 -12.24 -10.50 0.25
C ILE A 341 -12.99 -9.23 0.69
N LEU A 342 -13.83 -8.66 -0.16
CA LEU A 342 -14.57 -7.44 0.14
C LEU A 342 -15.60 -7.64 1.25
N ARG A 343 -16.42 -8.71 1.22
CA ARG A 343 -17.41 -8.99 2.28
C ARG A 343 -16.82 -9.16 3.69
N ASP A 344 -15.58 -9.62 3.77
CA ASP A 344 -14.87 -9.75 5.05
C ASP A 344 -14.29 -8.41 5.54
N ARG A 345 -14.43 -7.33 4.75
CA ARG A 345 -13.72 -6.05 4.90
C ARG A 345 -14.63 -4.81 4.75
N THR A 346 -15.77 -4.93 4.08
CA THR A 346 -16.91 -4.00 4.14
C THR A 346 -17.65 -4.30 5.44
N THR A 347 -17.60 -3.38 6.38
CA THR A 347 -18.31 -3.55 7.65
C THR A 347 -18.89 -2.22 8.07
N THR A 348 -20.21 -2.16 8.25
CA THR A 348 -20.91 -1.10 8.98
C THR A 348 -20.74 -1.34 10.49
N GLY A 349 -19.50 -1.27 11.00
CA GLY A 349 -19.18 -1.55 12.41
C GLY A 349 -18.34 -2.81 12.61
N LEU A 350 -18.58 -3.58 13.68
CA LEU A 350 -17.79 -4.79 14.01
C LEU A 350 -18.33 -6.08 13.36
N THR A 351 -19.42 -6.00 12.62
CA THR A 351 -20.10 -7.15 12.02
C THR A 351 -19.83 -7.21 10.52
N ARG A 352 -19.64 -8.43 10.01
CA ARG A 352 -19.50 -8.73 8.57
C ARG A 352 -20.70 -8.17 7.81
N ASP A 353 -20.44 -7.55 6.66
CA ASP A 353 -21.48 -7.18 5.71
C ASP A 353 -22.24 -8.42 5.22
N SER A 354 -23.55 -8.43 5.47
CA SER A 354 -24.46 -9.51 5.12
C SER A 354 -25.41 -9.16 3.96
N GLY A 355 -25.30 -7.95 3.41
CA GLY A 355 -26.16 -7.40 2.35
C GLY A 355 -25.48 -7.38 0.97
N PRO A 356 -26.02 -6.58 0.02
CA PRO A 356 -25.24 -6.01 -1.07
C PRO A 356 -23.98 -5.32 -0.52
N LEU A 357 -22.90 -5.27 -1.30
CA LEU A 357 -21.68 -4.63 -0.82
C LEU A 357 -21.95 -3.15 -0.51
N ASP A 358 -21.42 -2.66 0.61
CA ASP A 358 -21.27 -1.21 0.80
C ASP A 358 -20.36 -0.61 -0.29
N LEU A 359 -20.46 0.69 -0.55
CA LEU A 359 -19.57 1.40 -1.46
C LEU A 359 -18.32 1.90 -0.73
N GLY A 360 -17.16 1.79 -1.39
CA GLY A 360 -15.91 2.38 -0.96
C GLY A 360 -15.31 1.79 0.33
N TYR A 361 -14.07 2.19 0.65
CA TYR A 361 -13.43 1.79 1.90
C TYR A 361 -13.78 2.76 3.03
N HIS A 362 -14.35 2.27 4.13
CA HIS A 362 -14.86 3.13 5.21
C HIS A 362 -14.61 2.59 6.62
N PHE A 363 -13.61 1.73 6.82
CA PHE A 363 -13.26 1.19 8.13
C PHE A 363 -11.82 1.56 8.53
N PRO A 364 -11.52 1.92 9.78
CA PRO A 364 -10.21 2.47 10.13
C PRO A 364 -9.07 1.45 10.03
N LEU A 365 -7.86 2.01 9.84
CA LEU A 365 -6.58 1.34 10.06
C LEU A 365 -6.49 0.92 11.53
N SER A 366 -6.55 -0.40 11.80
CA SER A 366 -6.23 -0.97 13.12
C SER A 366 -4.73 -0.92 13.41
#